data_AF-A0A537UX02-F1
#
_entry.id   AF-A0A537UX02-F1
#
_cell.length_a   1.000
_cell.length_b   1.000
_cell.length_c   1.000
_cell.angle_alpha   90.00
_cell.angle_beta   90.00
_cell.angle_gamma   90.00
#
_symmetry.space_group_name_H-M   'P 1'
#
loop_
_entity.id
_entity.type
_entity.pdbx_description
1 polymer ?
#
loop_
_entity_poly.entity_id
_entity_poly.type
_entity_poly.pdbx_seq_one_letter_code
_entity_poly.pdbx_strand_id
1 'polypeptide(L)'
;MPSIPSAALTARAVSRSSAGSRTAPCSPAPTRAATAGPWRGSGVRDVLRQGGTPGDAAVDRAGAGAVREAAVWIVGGWLELPVWQQLLALVALYGTSAAALHLLTFHGPAGEWVRSFRGVVAPFFVSVALVFGLLLGFVAGGVWQRNAEAVRVVRGEGDALFQINHLSPDNDPGTATLRNLIRAYAQSVLTDEWPLMLHGGRSDRSEAALDNLIKGVAAAPVFGSGGVAVQRARLDLALKLHTLRETRIELAADRTDEVRWATLLILGLVTQLAIASVHLETPRPQIAALTIFSITAIIGLGLVAIEERPFSPPLDVKPSPIGDVVREVPAG
;
A
#
# COMPACT_ATOMS: atom_id res chain seq x y z
N MET A 1 29.81 -40.10 -46.66
CA MET A 1 28.44 -40.27 -46.12
C MET A 1 28.49 -40.01 -44.62
N PRO A 2 27.47 -39.38 -44.01
CA PRO A 2 26.62 -38.27 -44.51
C PRO A 2 27.34 -36.93 -44.15
N SER A 3 26.79 -35.72 -44.00
CA SER A 3 25.47 -35.10 -44.33
C SER A 3 25.74 -33.62 -44.73
N ILE A 4 24.70 -32.80 -44.98
CA ILE A 4 24.83 -31.35 -45.29
C ILE A 4 23.86 -30.52 -44.37
N PRO A 5 23.39 -29.27 -44.65
CA PRO A 5 23.61 -28.05 -43.83
C PRO A 5 22.32 -27.44 -43.22
N SER A 6 22.29 -26.15 -42.83
CA SER A 6 21.59 -25.07 -43.59
C SER A 6 21.39 -23.74 -42.79
N ALA A 7 20.77 -22.74 -43.45
CA ALA A 7 20.33 -21.40 -42.99
C ALA A 7 21.45 -20.37 -42.70
N ALA A 8 21.96 -19.56 -43.64
CA ALA A 8 21.32 -18.65 -44.62
C ALA A 8 20.71 -17.37 -44.02
N LEU A 9 21.50 -16.28 -43.99
CA LEU A 9 21.01 -14.91 -43.79
C LEU A 9 20.24 -14.44 -45.03
N THR A 10 19.09 -13.80 -44.83
CA THR A 10 18.45 -12.95 -45.84
C THR A 10 18.03 -11.61 -45.22
N ALA A 11 18.88 -10.60 -45.40
CA ALA A 11 18.51 -9.21 -45.11
C ALA A 11 17.56 -8.70 -46.20
N ARG A 12 16.37 -8.25 -45.83
CA ARG A 12 15.39 -7.67 -46.77
C ARG A 12 15.22 -6.18 -46.50
N ALA A 13 15.90 -5.37 -47.31
CA ALA A 13 15.63 -3.94 -47.38
C ALA A 13 14.24 -3.68 -47.98
N VAL A 14 13.50 -2.71 -47.42
CA VAL A 14 12.28 -2.15 -48.01
C VAL A 14 12.43 -0.63 -48.05
N SER A 15 12.25 -0.07 -49.24
CA SER A 15 12.42 1.35 -49.55
C SER A 15 11.30 2.22 -48.96
N ARG A 16 11.64 3.47 -48.63
CA ARG A 16 10.65 4.54 -48.41
C ARG A 16 10.63 5.44 -49.64
N SER A 17 9.43 5.76 -50.14
CA SER A 17 9.23 6.69 -51.26
C SER A 17 7.96 7.53 -51.06
N SER A 18 8.19 8.85 -50.94
CA SER A 18 7.40 9.98 -51.49
C SER A 18 5.90 10.23 -51.13
N ALA A 19 5.57 11.52 -51.29
CA ALA A 19 4.25 12.18 -51.26
C ALA A 19 3.51 12.28 -49.90
N GLY A 20 2.81 13.38 -49.58
CA GLY A 20 2.73 14.68 -50.28
C GLY A 20 1.36 15.36 -50.25
N SER A 21 1.02 16.09 -49.18
CA SER A 21 -0.15 17.00 -49.09
C SER A 21 0.12 18.03 -47.97
N ARG A 22 0.39 19.30 -48.27
CA ARG A 22 -0.59 20.41 -48.45
C ARG A 22 -1.70 20.46 -47.39
N THR A 23 -1.57 21.40 -46.44
CA THR A 23 -2.26 22.72 -46.48
C THR A 23 -1.54 23.70 -45.55
N ALA A 24 -1.59 25.00 -45.87
CA ALA A 24 -1.05 26.08 -45.04
C ALA A 24 -2.20 26.90 -44.41
N PRO A 25 -2.05 27.45 -43.20
CA PRO A 25 -3.04 28.34 -42.59
C PRO A 25 -2.87 29.79 -43.09
N CYS A 26 -3.97 30.47 -43.42
CA CYS A 26 -3.97 31.89 -43.78
C CYS A 26 -4.69 32.77 -42.73
N SER A 27 -4.02 33.84 -42.34
CA SER A 27 -4.50 35.06 -41.65
C SER A 27 -3.35 36.08 -41.74
N PRO A 28 -3.56 37.42 -41.59
CA PRO A 28 -4.72 38.11 -40.98
C PRO A 28 -5.23 39.39 -41.71
N ALA A 29 -6.20 40.08 -41.07
CA ALA A 29 -6.42 41.56 -41.04
C ALA A 29 -7.05 42.30 -42.27
N PRO A 30 -7.63 43.53 -42.13
CA PRO A 30 -8.38 44.10 -40.98
C PRO A 30 -9.63 45.00 -41.31
N THR A 31 -10.44 45.29 -40.28
CA THR A 31 -11.28 46.51 -40.01
C THR A 31 -12.16 47.20 -41.08
N ARG A 32 -13.47 47.27 -40.78
CA ARG A 32 -14.24 48.52 -40.47
C ARG A 32 -15.59 48.14 -39.83
N ALA A 33 -15.84 48.50 -38.57
CA ALA A 33 -16.49 49.73 -38.12
C ALA A 33 -18.02 49.76 -38.40
N ALA A 34 -18.82 49.35 -37.41
CA ALA A 34 -20.25 49.59 -37.34
C ALA A 34 -20.61 50.20 -35.97
N THR A 35 -21.38 51.28 -36.02
CA THR A 35 -21.71 52.23 -34.95
C THR A 35 -22.43 51.64 -33.73
N ALA A 36 -22.20 52.26 -32.56
CA ALA A 36 -22.89 51.96 -31.32
C ALA A 36 -24.39 52.33 -31.34
N GLY A 37 -25.20 51.56 -30.62
CA GLY A 37 -26.58 51.88 -30.25
C GLY A 37 -26.79 51.64 -28.74
N PRO A 38 -27.44 52.54 -27.98
CA PRO A 38 -27.46 52.46 -26.53
C PRO A 38 -28.71 51.74 -25.98
N TRP A 39 -28.54 50.60 -25.33
CA TRP A 39 -29.59 50.00 -24.51
C TRP A 39 -29.08 49.57 -23.13
N ARG A 40 -29.44 50.38 -22.12
CA ARG A 40 -29.50 49.94 -20.72
C ARG A 40 -30.56 48.85 -20.61
N GLY A 41 -30.23 47.76 -19.93
CA GLY A 41 -31.15 46.64 -19.69
C GLY A 41 -30.52 45.62 -18.74
N SER A 42 -30.39 46.01 -17.47
CA SER A 42 -29.80 45.17 -16.41
C SER A 42 -30.71 44.03 -15.98
N GLY A 43 -30.14 42.82 -15.84
CA GLY A 43 -30.79 41.65 -15.23
C GLY A 43 -31.55 40.77 -16.22
N VAL A 44 -31.39 39.44 -16.07
CA VAL A 44 -32.31 38.32 -16.41
C VAL A 44 -31.57 36.98 -16.59
N ARG A 45 -30.23 36.92 -16.79
CA ARG A 45 -29.55 35.65 -17.17
C ARG A 45 -28.69 34.91 -16.13
N ASP A 46 -28.23 35.55 -15.05
CA ASP A 46 -27.24 34.91 -14.14
C ASP A 46 -27.77 34.44 -12.77
N VAL A 47 -29.07 34.60 -12.48
CA VAL A 47 -29.62 34.36 -11.12
C VAL A 47 -30.24 32.96 -10.93
N LEU A 48 -30.52 32.20 -12.01
CA LEU A 48 -31.23 30.92 -11.94
C LEU A 48 -30.35 29.66 -12.14
N ARG A 49 -29.05 29.73 -11.81
CA ARG A 49 -28.16 28.55 -11.78
C ARG A 49 -27.34 28.38 -10.49
N GLN A 50 -27.69 29.12 -9.44
CA GLN A 50 -27.18 28.93 -8.07
C GLN A 50 -28.35 28.81 -7.09
N GLY A 51 -29.06 27.67 -7.16
CA GLY A 51 -30.24 27.36 -6.34
C GLY A 51 -29.95 26.50 -5.10
N GLY A 52 -28.69 26.41 -4.66
CA GLY A 52 -28.32 25.81 -3.37
C GLY A 52 -27.97 26.92 -2.38
N THR A 53 -28.56 26.90 -1.20
CA THR A 53 -28.23 27.91 -0.17
C THR A 53 -26.82 27.63 0.39
N PRO A 54 -26.11 28.64 0.94
CA PRO A 54 -24.83 28.42 1.60
C PRO A 54 -24.91 27.41 2.77
N GLY A 55 -26.10 27.23 3.35
CA GLY A 55 -26.39 26.23 4.37
C GLY A 55 -26.35 24.80 3.80
N ASP A 56 -27.02 24.55 2.69
CA ASP A 56 -27.10 23.21 2.07
C ASP A 56 -25.68 22.70 1.72
N ALA A 57 -24.89 23.54 1.06
CA ALA A 57 -23.50 23.22 0.71
C ALA A 57 -22.57 23.10 1.94
N ALA A 58 -22.98 23.54 3.13
CA ALA A 58 -22.26 23.32 4.39
C ALA A 58 -22.71 22.04 5.10
N VAL A 59 -24.02 21.73 5.07
CA VAL A 59 -24.60 20.48 5.56
C VAL A 59 -24.07 19.28 4.79
N ASP A 60 -24.02 19.35 3.46
CA ASP A 60 -23.46 18.28 2.60
C ASP A 60 -21.99 18.01 2.91
N ARG A 61 -21.18 19.06 3.13
CA ARG A 61 -19.77 18.92 3.52
C ARG A 61 -19.60 18.33 4.92
N ALA A 62 -20.46 18.71 5.87
CA ALA A 62 -20.44 18.15 7.21
C ALA A 62 -20.83 16.65 7.21
N GLY A 63 -21.88 16.29 6.47
CA GLY A 63 -22.32 14.90 6.31
C GLY A 63 -21.25 14.02 5.62
N ALA A 64 -20.65 14.50 4.54
CA ALA A 64 -19.56 13.79 3.85
C ALA A 64 -18.32 13.60 4.75
N GLY A 65 -18.00 14.59 5.60
CA GLY A 65 -16.94 14.48 6.61
C GLY A 65 -17.22 13.38 7.64
N ALA A 66 -18.42 13.37 8.23
CA ALA A 66 -18.83 12.39 9.22
C ALA A 66 -18.86 10.94 8.67
N VAL A 67 -19.35 10.74 7.44
CA VAL A 67 -19.34 9.41 6.79
C VAL A 67 -17.91 8.92 6.55
N ARG A 68 -17.00 9.80 6.13
CA ARG A 68 -15.58 9.46 5.94
C ARG A 68 -14.93 9.07 7.27
N GLU A 69 -15.16 9.83 8.33
CA GLU A 69 -14.57 9.57 9.66
C GLU A 69 -15.12 8.27 10.27
N ALA A 70 -16.42 8.01 10.15
CA ALA A 70 -17.02 6.74 10.56
C ALA A 70 -16.43 5.55 9.76
N ALA A 71 -16.26 5.68 8.44
CA ALA A 71 -15.68 4.63 7.61
C ALA A 71 -14.23 4.33 7.98
N VAL A 72 -13.40 5.36 8.20
CA VAL A 72 -12.00 5.23 8.65
C VAL A 72 -11.94 4.54 10.02
N TRP A 73 -12.75 4.98 10.98
CA TRP A 73 -12.78 4.39 12.32
C TRP A 73 -13.22 2.91 12.33
N ILE A 74 -14.26 2.55 11.56
CA ILE A 74 -14.70 1.17 11.39
C ILE A 74 -13.58 0.31 10.78
N VAL A 75 -12.84 0.86 9.80
CA VAL A 75 -11.75 0.15 9.13
C VAL A 75 -10.53 -0.04 10.03
N GLY A 76 -10.12 0.99 10.78
CA GLY A 76 -9.05 0.85 11.78
C GLY A 76 -9.38 -0.24 12.80
N GLY A 77 -10.62 -0.24 13.33
CA GLY A 77 -11.11 -1.28 14.22
C GLY A 77 -11.14 -2.67 13.59
N TRP A 78 -11.53 -2.80 12.30
CA TRP A 78 -11.51 -4.07 11.56
C TRP A 78 -10.07 -4.60 11.34
N LEU A 79 -9.12 -3.73 11.01
CA LEU A 79 -7.71 -4.10 10.83
C LEU A 79 -7.02 -4.52 12.14
N GLU A 80 -7.52 -4.10 13.30
CA GLU A 80 -7.04 -4.56 14.61
C GLU A 80 -7.58 -5.93 15.03
N LEU A 81 -8.59 -6.48 14.33
CA LEU A 81 -9.12 -7.80 14.64
C LEU A 81 -8.16 -8.93 14.23
N PRO A 82 -8.18 -10.09 14.91
CA PRO A 82 -7.52 -11.31 14.44
C PRO A 82 -7.97 -11.71 13.02
N VAL A 83 -7.07 -12.27 12.21
CA VAL A 83 -7.33 -12.67 10.80
C VAL A 83 -8.65 -13.42 10.60
N TRP A 84 -9.00 -14.36 11.48
CA TRP A 84 -10.27 -15.09 11.33
C TRP A 84 -11.50 -14.21 11.51
N GLN A 85 -11.44 -13.19 12.38
CA GLN A 85 -12.49 -12.19 12.53
C GLN A 85 -12.52 -11.21 11.36
N GLN A 86 -11.35 -10.83 10.81
CA GLN A 86 -11.27 -10.02 9.59
C GLN A 86 -11.99 -10.71 8.42
N LEU A 87 -11.70 -12.01 8.20
CA LEU A 87 -12.34 -12.82 7.17
C LEU A 87 -13.84 -13.02 7.42
N LEU A 88 -14.25 -13.29 8.66
CA LEU A 88 -15.69 -13.35 9.01
C LEU A 88 -16.40 -12.02 8.79
N ALA A 89 -15.76 -10.88 9.07
CA ALA A 89 -16.31 -9.55 8.81
C ALA A 89 -16.46 -9.29 7.30
N LEU A 90 -15.50 -9.72 6.47
CA LEU A 90 -15.63 -9.67 5.01
C LEU A 90 -16.77 -10.57 4.51
N VAL A 91 -16.89 -11.80 5.02
CA VAL A 91 -18.00 -12.73 4.71
C VAL A 91 -19.35 -12.12 5.11
N ALA A 92 -19.44 -11.53 6.30
CA ALA A 92 -20.65 -10.87 6.77
C ALA A 92 -20.99 -9.64 5.91
N LEU A 93 -20.01 -8.77 5.61
CA LEU A 93 -20.20 -7.58 4.78
C LEU A 93 -20.70 -7.95 3.39
N TYR A 94 -19.92 -8.73 2.63
CA TYR A 94 -20.25 -9.08 1.24
C TYR A 94 -21.43 -10.04 1.13
N GLY A 95 -21.65 -10.91 2.13
CA GLY A 95 -22.79 -11.81 2.17
C GLY A 95 -24.10 -11.09 2.48
N THR A 96 -24.12 -10.20 3.47
CA THR A 96 -25.32 -9.41 3.82
C THR A 96 -25.66 -8.39 2.74
N SER A 97 -24.68 -7.74 2.11
CA SER A 97 -24.93 -6.84 0.98
C SER A 97 -25.48 -7.59 -0.25
N ALA A 98 -24.94 -8.76 -0.58
CA ALA A 98 -25.45 -9.60 -1.66
C ALA A 98 -26.90 -10.06 -1.39
N ALA A 99 -27.19 -10.52 -0.17
CA ALA A 99 -28.54 -10.89 0.25
C ALA A 99 -29.49 -9.68 0.23
N ALA A 100 -29.06 -8.52 0.72
CA ALA A 100 -29.86 -7.29 0.73
C ALA A 100 -30.18 -6.80 -0.68
N LEU A 101 -29.20 -6.78 -1.59
CA LEU A 101 -29.41 -6.42 -3.00
C LEU A 101 -30.39 -7.39 -3.69
N HIS A 102 -30.27 -8.69 -3.43
CA HIS A 102 -31.16 -9.70 -3.99
C HIS A 102 -32.59 -9.58 -3.46
N LEU A 103 -32.75 -9.47 -2.15
CA LEU A 103 -34.05 -9.26 -1.49
C LEU A 103 -34.69 -7.94 -1.95
N LEU A 104 -33.93 -6.85 -2.02
CA LEU A 104 -34.43 -5.55 -2.50
C LEU A 104 -34.89 -5.63 -3.97
N THR A 105 -34.17 -6.38 -4.82
CA THR A 105 -34.54 -6.55 -6.23
C THR A 105 -35.81 -7.37 -6.43
N PHE A 106 -36.00 -8.47 -5.69
CA PHE A 106 -37.04 -9.46 -5.99
C PHE A 106 -38.17 -9.60 -4.95
N HIS A 107 -37.93 -9.24 -3.69
CA HIS A 107 -38.85 -9.48 -2.57
C HIS A 107 -39.24 -8.21 -1.78
N GLY A 108 -38.53 -7.10 -1.97
CA GLY A 108 -38.78 -5.83 -1.27
C GLY A 108 -39.85 -4.95 -1.92
N PRO A 109 -40.49 -4.04 -1.15
CA PRO A 109 -41.50 -3.11 -1.67
C PRO A 109 -40.92 -2.12 -2.70
N ALA A 110 -39.63 -1.82 -2.63
CA ALA A 110 -38.92 -1.01 -3.62
C ALA A 110 -38.53 -1.80 -4.88
N GLY A 111 -38.84 -3.10 -4.99
CA GLY A 111 -38.38 -3.96 -6.08
C GLY A 111 -38.85 -3.52 -7.46
N GLU A 112 -40.06 -2.96 -7.58
CA GLU A 112 -40.53 -2.38 -8.86
C GLU A 112 -39.73 -1.14 -9.27
N TRP A 113 -39.41 -0.28 -8.30
CA TRP A 113 -38.56 0.89 -8.53
C TRP A 113 -37.12 0.50 -8.87
N VAL A 114 -36.54 -0.51 -8.19
CA VAL A 114 -35.20 -1.03 -8.48
C VAL A 114 -35.15 -1.68 -9.86
N ARG A 115 -36.18 -2.46 -10.24
CA ARG A 115 -36.29 -3.04 -11.60
C ARG A 115 -36.61 -2.00 -12.69
N SER A 116 -37.00 -0.78 -12.34
CA SER A 116 -37.18 0.31 -13.32
C SER A 116 -35.87 0.75 -13.99
N PHE A 117 -34.72 0.52 -13.33
CA PHE A 117 -33.38 0.75 -13.88
C PHE A 117 -32.93 -0.32 -14.91
N ARG A 118 -33.84 -1.18 -15.37
CA ARG A 118 -33.60 -2.13 -16.47
C ARG A 118 -33.03 -1.42 -17.72
N GLY A 119 -32.07 -2.10 -18.37
CA GLY A 119 -31.32 -1.56 -19.51
C GLY A 119 -29.83 -1.32 -19.22
N VAL A 120 -29.38 -1.45 -17.96
CA VAL A 120 -27.95 -1.52 -17.64
C VAL A 120 -27.38 -2.82 -18.24
N VAL A 121 -26.40 -2.68 -19.14
CA VAL A 121 -25.79 -3.80 -19.88
C VAL A 121 -24.58 -4.38 -19.15
N ALA A 122 -24.29 -5.67 -19.38
CA ALA A 122 -23.18 -6.38 -18.74
C ALA A 122 -21.80 -5.67 -18.79
N PRO A 123 -21.39 -4.99 -19.89
CA PRO A 123 -20.15 -4.22 -19.90
C PRO A 123 -20.01 -3.14 -18.80
N PHE A 124 -21.12 -2.67 -18.22
CA PHE A 124 -21.09 -1.70 -17.11
C PHE A 124 -20.54 -2.29 -15.81
N PHE A 125 -20.98 -3.49 -15.39
CA PHE A 125 -20.42 -4.08 -14.17
C PHE A 125 -18.94 -4.45 -14.37
N VAL A 126 -18.56 -4.82 -15.60
CA VAL A 126 -17.17 -5.14 -15.94
C VAL A 126 -16.26 -3.93 -15.78
N SER A 127 -16.68 -2.72 -16.19
CA SER A 127 -15.84 -1.52 -16.01
C SER A 127 -15.66 -1.17 -14.54
N VAL A 128 -16.70 -1.30 -13.71
CA VAL A 128 -16.61 -1.09 -12.25
C VAL A 128 -15.71 -2.14 -11.60
N ALA A 129 -15.89 -3.42 -11.94
CA ALA A 129 -15.08 -4.53 -11.42
C ALA A 129 -13.60 -4.43 -11.83
N LEU A 130 -13.29 -3.88 -13.01
CA LEU A 130 -11.91 -3.60 -13.43
C LEU A 130 -11.27 -2.51 -12.56
N VAL A 131 -11.99 -1.44 -12.21
CA VAL A 131 -11.47 -0.40 -11.30
C VAL A 131 -11.25 -0.97 -9.89
N PHE A 132 -12.15 -1.81 -9.39
CA PHE A 132 -11.97 -2.56 -8.14
C PHE A 132 -10.71 -3.43 -8.16
N GLY A 133 -10.58 -4.31 -9.16
CA GLY A 133 -9.44 -5.23 -9.27
C GLY A 133 -8.10 -4.50 -9.45
N LEU A 134 -8.08 -3.39 -10.19
CA LEU A 134 -6.88 -2.58 -10.39
C LEU A 134 -6.42 -1.91 -9.09
N LEU A 135 -7.34 -1.28 -8.35
CA LEU A 135 -7.01 -0.63 -7.07
C LEU A 135 -6.61 -1.66 -6.01
N LEU A 136 -7.29 -2.81 -5.95
CA LEU A 136 -6.90 -3.93 -5.09
C LEU A 136 -5.48 -4.41 -5.40
N GLY A 137 -5.13 -4.54 -6.69
CA GLY A 137 -3.78 -4.91 -7.14
C GLY A 137 -2.71 -3.88 -6.76
N PHE A 138 -3.03 -2.58 -6.82
CA PHE A 138 -2.08 -1.53 -6.40
C PHE A 138 -1.87 -1.51 -4.87
N VAL A 139 -2.92 -1.72 -4.07
CA VAL A 139 -2.78 -1.85 -2.61
C VAL A 139 -1.98 -3.11 -2.25
N ALA A 140 -2.30 -4.26 -2.87
CA ALA A 140 -1.53 -5.50 -2.71
C ALA A 140 -0.04 -5.33 -3.02
N GLY A 141 0.29 -4.66 -4.14
CA GLY A 141 1.67 -4.35 -4.51
C GLY A 141 2.39 -3.47 -3.48
N GLY A 142 1.71 -2.48 -2.91
CA GLY A 142 2.24 -1.65 -1.83
C GLY A 142 2.53 -2.44 -0.55
N VAL A 143 1.60 -3.32 -0.15
CA VAL A 143 1.76 -4.22 1.00
C VAL A 143 2.96 -5.15 0.82
N TRP A 144 3.06 -5.84 -0.33
CA TRP A 144 4.19 -6.71 -0.63
C TRP A 144 5.53 -5.97 -0.67
N GLN A 145 5.54 -4.72 -1.17
CA GLN A 145 6.75 -3.90 -1.16
C GLN A 145 7.18 -3.55 0.28
N ARG A 146 6.25 -3.15 1.16
CA ARG A 146 6.52 -2.91 2.59
C ARG A 146 7.01 -4.17 3.30
N ASN A 147 6.39 -5.33 3.06
CA ASN A 147 6.81 -6.60 3.67
C ASN A 147 8.22 -6.98 3.21
N ALA A 148 8.52 -6.85 1.91
CA ALA A 148 9.86 -7.07 1.39
C ALA A 148 10.89 -6.05 1.96
N GLU A 149 10.46 -4.83 2.29
CA GLU A 149 11.30 -3.84 2.96
C GLU A 149 11.58 -4.18 4.41
N ALA A 150 10.56 -4.55 5.19
CA ALA A 150 10.72 -5.05 6.55
C ALA A 150 11.71 -6.22 6.62
N VAL A 151 11.60 -7.21 5.71
CA VAL A 151 12.59 -8.30 5.61
C VAL A 151 14.01 -7.80 5.34
N ARG A 152 14.18 -6.82 4.44
CA ARG A 152 15.51 -6.23 4.13
C ARG A 152 16.08 -5.47 5.33
N VAL A 153 15.27 -4.70 6.05
CA VAL A 153 15.70 -3.90 7.20
C VAL A 153 16.14 -4.81 8.35
N VAL A 154 15.32 -5.79 8.73
CA VAL A 154 15.64 -6.74 9.81
C VAL A 154 16.90 -7.55 9.51
N ARG A 155 17.06 -8.01 8.26
CA ARG A 155 18.30 -8.67 7.83
C ARG A 155 19.49 -7.70 7.89
N GLY A 156 19.30 -6.46 7.45
CA GLY A 156 20.31 -5.42 7.50
C GLY A 156 20.83 -5.11 8.91
N GLU A 157 19.98 -5.16 9.94
CA GLU A 157 20.43 -5.01 11.34
C GLU A 157 21.31 -6.17 11.78
N GLY A 158 20.89 -7.41 11.52
CA GLY A 158 21.70 -8.61 11.79
C GLY A 158 23.05 -8.56 11.07
N ASP A 159 23.03 -8.28 9.75
CA ASP A 159 24.23 -8.16 8.92
C ASP A 159 25.18 -7.06 9.42
N ALA A 160 24.66 -5.92 9.88
CA ALA A 160 25.46 -4.83 10.43
C ALA A 160 26.15 -5.24 11.74
N LEU A 161 25.43 -5.89 12.66
CA LEU A 161 25.98 -6.42 13.91
C LEU A 161 27.09 -7.45 13.66
N PHE A 162 26.87 -8.37 12.71
CA PHE A 162 27.88 -9.34 12.30
C PHE A 162 29.12 -8.67 11.69
N GLN A 163 28.95 -7.65 10.84
CA GLN A 163 30.07 -6.92 10.23
C GLN A 163 30.87 -6.12 11.26
N ILE A 164 30.23 -5.51 12.27
CA ILE A 164 30.95 -4.82 13.37
C ILE A 164 31.81 -5.82 14.17
N ASN A 165 31.30 -7.03 14.45
CA ASN A 165 32.09 -8.10 15.09
C ASN A 165 33.22 -8.60 14.17
N HIS A 166 32.95 -8.85 12.88
CA HIS A 166 33.94 -9.39 11.93
C HIS A 166 35.11 -8.42 11.67
N LEU A 167 34.86 -7.11 11.72
CA LEU A 167 35.89 -6.08 11.61
C LEU A 167 36.69 -5.85 12.91
N SER A 168 36.51 -6.68 13.94
CA SER A 168 37.18 -6.56 15.24
C SER A 168 38.20 -7.69 15.43
N PRO A 169 39.52 -7.38 15.55
CA PRO A 169 40.55 -8.40 15.67
C PRO A 169 40.38 -9.27 16.92
N ASP A 170 40.53 -10.59 16.79
CA ASP A 170 40.43 -11.53 17.92
C ASP A 170 41.47 -11.29 19.03
N ASN A 171 42.57 -10.60 18.70
CA ASN A 171 43.67 -10.28 19.61
C ASN A 171 43.61 -8.86 20.21
N ASP A 172 42.56 -8.08 19.94
CA ASP A 172 42.33 -6.77 20.54
C ASP A 172 41.63 -6.89 21.91
N PRO A 173 42.20 -6.35 23.01
CA PRO A 173 41.54 -6.31 24.33
C PRO A 173 40.12 -5.71 24.32
N GLY A 174 39.80 -4.81 23.38
CA GLY A 174 38.47 -4.22 23.21
C GLY A 174 37.42 -5.17 22.62
N THR A 175 37.81 -6.25 21.95
CA THR A 175 36.89 -7.12 21.21
C THR A 175 35.90 -7.85 22.11
N ALA A 176 36.30 -8.29 23.32
CA ALA A 176 35.38 -8.91 24.27
C ALA A 176 34.27 -7.93 24.72
N THR A 177 34.65 -6.70 25.06
CA THR A 177 33.72 -5.61 25.41
C THR A 177 32.76 -5.30 24.27
N LEU A 178 33.26 -5.20 23.03
CA LEU A 178 32.44 -4.93 21.86
C LEU A 178 31.46 -6.08 21.56
N ARG A 179 31.89 -7.35 21.69
CA ARG A 179 31.00 -8.53 21.58
C ARG A 179 29.89 -8.50 22.64
N ASN A 180 30.20 -8.09 23.86
CA ASN A 180 29.22 -7.93 24.93
C ASN A 180 28.22 -6.79 24.62
N LEU A 181 28.64 -5.66 24.03
CA LEU A 181 27.75 -4.58 23.59
C LEU A 181 26.84 -5.00 22.42
N ILE A 182 27.39 -5.70 21.43
CA ILE A 182 26.63 -6.25 20.29
C ILE A 182 25.52 -7.19 20.78
N ARG A 183 25.86 -8.13 21.68
CA ARG A 183 24.87 -9.05 22.26
C ARG A 183 23.88 -8.35 23.19
N ALA A 184 24.29 -7.31 23.93
CA ALA A 184 23.38 -6.54 24.77
C ALA A 184 22.29 -5.82 23.94
N TYR A 185 22.67 -5.19 22.82
CA TYR A 185 21.71 -4.59 21.88
C TYR A 185 20.81 -5.67 21.23
N ALA A 186 21.41 -6.72 20.66
CA ALA A 186 20.63 -7.76 20.00
C ALA A 186 19.63 -8.43 20.96
N GLN A 187 20.04 -8.70 22.20
CA GLN A 187 19.16 -9.24 23.23
C GLN A 187 18.03 -8.27 23.59
N SER A 188 18.32 -6.99 23.83
CA SER A 188 17.29 -6.01 24.19
C SER A 188 16.26 -5.80 23.07
N VAL A 189 16.69 -5.87 21.81
CA VAL A 189 15.75 -5.84 20.66
C VAL A 189 14.77 -7.01 20.75
N LEU A 190 15.24 -8.21 21.08
CA LEU A 190 14.39 -9.41 21.18
C LEU A 190 13.47 -9.39 22.40
N THR A 191 13.96 -8.95 23.57
CA THR A 191 13.21 -9.03 24.85
C THR A 191 12.34 -7.82 25.14
N ASP A 192 12.77 -6.63 24.72
CA ASP A 192 12.14 -5.38 25.11
C ASP A 192 11.53 -4.64 23.92
N GLU A 193 12.28 -4.50 22.81
CA GLU A 193 11.81 -3.69 21.69
C GLU A 193 10.77 -4.37 20.83
N TRP A 194 11.01 -5.63 20.41
CA TRP A 194 10.10 -6.32 19.49
C TRP A 194 8.66 -6.39 20.03
N PRO A 195 8.41 -6.76 21.30
CA PRO A 195 7.04 -6.80 21.83
C PRO A 195 6.37 -5.42 21.92
N LEU A 196 7.12 -4.36 22.22
CA LEU A 196 6.60 -2.99 22.26
C LEU A 196 6.30 -2.45 20.87
N MET A 197 7.18 -2.74 19.91
CA MET A 197 7.08 -2.30 18.52
C MET A 197 5.84 -2.86 17.82
N LEU A 198 5.41 -4.09 18.13
CA LEU A 198 4.14 -4.65 17.65
C LEU A 198 2.89 -3.83 18.03
N HIS A 199 3.02 -2.94 19.03
CA HIS A 199 1.97 -2.05 19.51
C HIS A 199 2.24 -0.58 19.14
N GLY A 200 3.24 -0.31 18.30
CA GLY A 200 3.67 1.05 17.93
C GLY A 200 4.57 1.75 18.94
N GLY A 201 5.13 1.01 19.92
CA GLY A 201 6.06 1.54 20.93
C GLY A 201 7.54 1.46 20.52
N ARG A 202 8.41 2.14 21.28
CA ARG A 202 9.88 2.00 21.22
C ARG A 202 10.44 1.61 22.60
N SER A 203 11.66 1.04 22.63
CA SER A 203 12.32 0.61 23.85
C SER A 203 13.49 1.52 24.21
N ASP A 204 13.35 2.31 25.28
CA ASP A 204 14.43 3.14 25.84
C ASP A 204 15.67 2.31 26.24
N ARG A 205 15.46 1.05 26.66
CA ARG A 205 16.55 0.11 26.97
C ARG A 205 17.34 -0.26 25.72
N SER A 206 16.66 -0.48 24.59
CA SER A 206 17.31 -0.84 23.33
C SER A 206 17.98 0.36 22.67
N GLU A 207 17.40 1.54 22.83
CA GLU A 207 18.03 2.82 22.49
C GLU A 207 19.33 3.02 23.27
N ALA A 208 19.29 2.88 24.60
CA ALA A 208 20.48 2.98 25.44
C ALA A 208 21.54 1.90 25.11
N ALA A 209 21.13 0.68 24.74
CA ALA A 209 22.03 -0.38 24.33
C ALA A 209 22.73 -0.07 22.99
N LEU A 210 21.99 0.49 22.02
CA LEU A 210 22.52 0.96 20.74
C LEU A 210 23.50 2.13 20.95
N ASP A 211 23.13 3.09 21.79
CA ASP A 211 23.95 4.23 22.18
C ASP A 211 25.30 3.78 22.78
N ASN A 212 25.25 2.78 23.66
CA ASN A 212 26.43 2.18 24.29
C ASN A 212 27.28 1.40 23.26
N LEU A 213 26.66 0.73 22.29
CA LEU A 213 27.36 0.09 21.17
C LEU A 213 28.08 1.13 20.30
N ILE A 214 27.41 2.22 19.91
CA ILE A 214 28.02 3.31 19.10
C ILE A 214 29.19 3.95 19.87
N LYS A 215 29.01 4.26 21.17
CA LYS A 215 30.06 4.80 22.04
C LYS A 215 31.23 3.82 22.20
N GLY A 216 30.95 2.53 22.39
CA GLY A 216 31.96 1.47 22.51
C GLY A 216 32.74 1.24 21.21
N VAL A 217 32.08 1.29 20.05
CA VAL A 217 32.75 1.32 18.74
C VAL A 217 33.64 2.55 18.66
N ALA A 218 33.12 3.75 18.90
CA ALA A 218 33.89 5.01 18.78
C ALA A 218 35.11 5.08 19.72
N ALA A 219 35.00 4.53 20.92
CA ALA A 219 36.07 4.47 21.92
C ALA A 219 37.07 3.31 21.72
N ALA A 220 36.82 2.39 20.77
CA ALA A 220 37.70 1.26 20.53
C ALA A 220 39.13 1.72 20.13
N PRO A 221 40.18 1.21 20.78
CA PRO A 221 41.55 1.61 20.47
C PRO A 221 41.96 1.26 19.03
N VAL A 222 42.79 2.12 18.44
CA VAL A 222 43.20 2.03 17.04
C VAL A 222 44.59 1.42 16.95
N PHE A 223 44.68 0.21 16.37
CA PHE A 223 45.95 -0.51 16.21
C PHE A 223 46.38 -0.63 14.74
N GLY A 224 47.69 -0.56 14.51
CA GLY A 224 48.33 -0.87 13.23
C GLY A 224 48.06 0.12 12.08
N SER A 225 48.81 -0.06 10.98
CA SER A 225 48.63 0.67 9.73
C SER A 225 47.33 0.24 9.04
N GLY A 226 46.25 0.95 9.31
CA GLY A 226 44.91 0.65 8.79
C GLY A 226 43.79 0.79 9.82
N GLY A 227 44.12 0.77 11.13
CA GLY A 227 43.12 0.79 12.19
C GLY A 227 42.15 1.97 12.13
N VAL A 228 42.58 3.16 11.68
CA VAL A 228 41.70 4.33 11.49
C VAL A 228 40.62 4.08 10.43
N ALA A 229 40.94 3.34 9.36
CA ALA A 229 39.98 3.00 8.31
C ALA A 229 38.97 1.95 8.80
N VAL A 230 39.45 0.92 9.51
CA VAL A 230 38.59 -0.09 10.17
C VAL A 230 37.68 0.56 11.21
N GLN A 231 38.19 1.51 11.98
CA GLN A 231 37.44 2.26 12.98
C GLN A 231 36.30 3.08 12.36
N ARG A 232 36.57 3.77 11.25
CA ARG A 232 35.53 4.48 10.49
C ARG A 232 34.50 3.52 9.94
N ALA A 233 34.91 2.43 9.29
CA ALA A 233 33.99 1.43 8.76
C ALA A 233 33.08 0.82 9.84
N ARG A 234 33.59 0.54 11.04
CA ARG A 234 32.78 0.08 12.19
C ARG A 234 31.81 1.16 12.67
N LEU A 235 32.21 2.43 12.71
CA LEU A 235 31.34 3.54 13.09
C LEU A 235 30.23 3.78 12.05
N ASP A 236 30.56 3.73 10.76
CA ASP A 236 29.59 3.84 9.66
C ASP A 236 28.55 2.71 9.71
N LEU A 237 28.97 1.49 10.05
CA LEU A 237 28.06 0.36 10.30
C LEU A 237 27.19 0.56 11.54
N ALA A 238 27.72 1.12 12.62
CA ALA A 238 26.96 1.39 13.84
C ALA A 238 25.92 2.53 13.65
N LEU A 239 26.24 3.54 12.85
CA LEU A 239 25.30 4.59 12.44
C LEU A 239 24.25 4.03 11.46
N LYS A 240 24.64 3.15 10.53
CA LYS A 240 23.71 2.43 9.66
C LYS A 240 22.74 1.55 10.46
N LEU A 241 23.22 0.86 11.49
CA LEU A 241 22.39 0.08 12.41
C LEU A 241 21.31 0.96 13.06
N HIS A 242 21.67 2.17 13.52
CA HIS A 242 20.68 3.13 14.01
C HIS A 242 19.63 3.50 12.95
N THR A 243 20.04 3.81 11.71
CA THR A 243 19.05 4.13 10.66
C THR A 243 18.12 2.95 10.36
N LEU A 244 18.65 1.72 10.38
CA LEU A 244 17.84 0.52 10.15
C LEU A 244 16.84 0.27 11.29
N ARG A 245 17.24 0.48 12.55
CA ARG A 245 16.34 0.41 13.71
C ARG A 245 15.17 1.39 13.57
N GLU A 246 15.44 2.67 13.29
CA GLU A 246 14.36 3.66 13.18
C GLU A 246 13.43 3.30 12.01
N THR A 247 13.95 2.90 10.84
CA THR A 247 13.12 2.42 9.72
C THR A 247 12.28 1.19 10.09
N ARG A 248 12.82 0.25 10.89
CA ARG A 248 12.03 -0.90 11.39
C ARG A 248 10.89 -0.44 12.29
N ILE A 249 11.13 0.49 13.22
CA ILE A 249 10.11 1.02 14.12
C ILE A 249 9.04 1.78 13.33
N GLU A 250 9.43 2.60 12.35
CA GLU A 250 8.52 3.29 11.42
C GLU A 250 7.64 2.32 10.64
N LEU A 251 8.22 1.27 10.04
CA LEU A 251 7.49 0.21 9.31
C LEU A 251 6.53 -0.59 10.20
N ALA A 252 6.76 -0.64 11.51
CA ALA A 252 5.86 -1.28 12.46
C ALA A 252 4.74 -0.34 12.96
N ALA A 253 5.00 0.97 12.95
CA ALA A 253 4.06 2.00 13.37
C ALA A 253 3.17 2.54 12.23
N ASP A 254 3.47 2.23 10.96
CA ASP A 254 2.69 2.68 9.80
C ASP A 254 1.23 2.17 9.86
N ARG A 255 0.30 3.08 10.11
CA ARG A 255 -1.16 2.87 10.08
C ARG A 255 -1.84 3.63 8.93
N THR A 256 -1.08 4.14 7.96
CA THR A 256 -1.54 5.23 7.07
C THR A 256 -2.57 4.78 6.00
N ASP A 257 -2.93 3.49 5.95
CA ASP A 257 -3.72 2.89 4.87
C ASP A 257 -5.22 2.70 5.15
N GLU A 258 -5.74 3.10 6.33
CA GLU A 258 -7.18 3.01 6.65
C GLU A 258 -8.09 3.64 5.57
N VAL A 259 -7.65 4.75 4.95
CA VAL A 259 -8.38 5.42 3.85
C VAL A 259 -8.39 4.58 2.56
N ARG A 260 -7.30 3.85 2.27
CA ARG A 260 -7.21 2.96 1.10
C ARG A 260 -8.15 1.77 1.29
N TRP A 261 -8.16 1.18 2.48
CA TRP A 261 -9.06 0.09 2.85
C TRP A 261 -10.53 0.49 2.81
N ALA A 262 -10.90 1.65 3.38
CA ALA A 262 -12.26 2.18 3.26
C ALA A 262 -12.68 2.34 1.79
N THR A 263 -11.78 2.84 0.94
CA THR A 263 -12.01 2.98 -0.51
C THR A 263 -12.24 1.63 -1.18
N LEU A 264 -11.42 0.62 -0.90
CA LEU A 264 -11.56 -0.74 -1.46
C LEU A 264 -12.87 -1.42 -1.05
N LEU A 265 -13.24 -1.34 0.23
CA LEU A 265 -14.47 -1.94 0.74
C LEU A 265 -15.71 -1.31 0.08
N ILE A 266 -15.78 0.03 0.06
CA ILE A 266 -16.84 0.78 -0.62
C ILE A 266 -16.90 0.42 -2.11
N LEU A 267 -15.76 0.35 -2.79
CA LEU A 267 -15.70 0.03 -4.21
C LEU A 267 -16.13 -1.42 -4.51
N GLY A 268 -15.86 -2.36 -3.61
CA GLY A 268 -16.41 -3.72 -3.69
C GLY A 268 -17.94 -3.75 -3.55
N LEU A 269 -18.51 -2.96 -2.63
CA LEU A 269 -19.97 -2.83 -2.51
C LEU A 269 -20.60 -2.18 -3.75
N VAL A 270 -19.96 -1.15 -4.31
CA VAL A 270 -20.37 -0.52 -5.59
C VAL A 270 -20.29 -1.52 -6.74
N THR A 271 -19.31 -2.43 -6.73
CA THR A 271 -19.21 -3.51 -7.73
C THR A 271 -20.35 -4.52 -7.60
N GLN A 272 -20.73 -4.93 -6.39
CA GLN A 272 -21.93 -5.76 -6.18
C GLN A 272 -23.21 -5.06 -6.65
N LEU A 273 -23.37 -3.76 -6.36
CA LEU A 273 -24.49 -2.97 -6.85
C LEU A 273 -24.55 -2.95 -8.39
N ALA A 274 -23.40 -2.79 -9.06
CA ALA A 274 -23.31 -2.86 -10.52
C ALA A 274 -23.63 -4.26 -11.08
N ILE A 275 -23.23 -5.33 -10.39
CA ILE A 275 -23.60 -6.72 -10.76
C ILE A 275 -25.11 -6.94 -10.60
N ALA A 276 -25.71 -6.44 -9.52
CA ALA A 276 -27.13 -6.56 -9.24
C ALA A 276 -27.99 -5.81 -10.28
N SER A 277 -27.58 -4.59 -10.68
CA SER A 277 -28.31 -3.74 -11.64
C SER A 277 -28.35 -4.30 -13.07
N VAL A 278 -27.44 -5.20 -13.43
CA VAL A 278 -27.46 -5.91 -14.72
C VAL A 278 -28.43 -7.09 -14.73
N HIS A 279 -28.70 -7.71 -13.59
CA HIS A 279 -29.48 -8.96 -13.49
C HIS A 279 -30.86 -8.75 -12.84
N LEU A 280 -31.46 -7.56 -13.02
CA LEU A 280 -32.72 -7.13 -12.39
C LEU A 280 -33.94 -8.02 -12.70
N GLU A 281 -33.91 -8.76 -13.81
CA GLU A 281 -35.01 -9.63 -14.26
C GLU A 281 -34.72 -11.13 -14.06
N THR A 282 -33.51 -11.49 -13.62
CA THR A 282 -33.03 -12.88 -13.61
C THR A 282 -32.47 -13.29 -12.24
N PRO A 283 -33.32 -13.77 -11.30
CA PRO A 283 -32.93 -13.95 -9.90
C PRO A 283 -31.81 -14.99 -9.69
N ARG A 284 -31.84 -16.10 -10.42
CA ARG A 284 -30.80 -17.15 -10.33
C ARG A 284 -29.43 -16.66 -10.84
N PRO A 285 -29.31 -16.06 -12.04
CA PRO A 285 -28.08 -15.38 -12.46
C PRO A 285 -27.60 -14.29 -11.50
N GLN A 286 -28.50 -13.45 -10.96
CA GLN A 286 -28.10 -12.37 -10.04
C GLN A 286 -27.42 -12.94 -8.78
N ILE A 287 -28.06 -13.88 -8.07
CA ILE A 287 -27.47 -14.43 -6.84
C ILE A 287 -26.19 -15.22 -7.11
N ALA A 288 -26.10 -15.92 -8.25
CA ALA A 288 -24.88 -16.62 -8.66
C ALA A 288 -23.72 -15.64 -8.91
N ALA A 289 -23.95 -14.57 -9.69
CA ALA A 289 -22.94 -13.56 -9.98
C ALA A 289 -22.48 -12.80 -8.72
N LEU A 290 -23.44 -12.41 -7.85
CA LEU A 290 -23.14 -11.78 -6.56
C LEU A 290 -22.32 -12.72 -5.66
N THR A 291 -22.67 -14.01 -5.58
CA THR A 291 -21.94 -14.99 -4.76
C THR A 291 -20.52 -15.20 -5.26
N ILE A 292 -20.33 -15.39 -6.58
CA ILE A 292 -19.01 -15.57 -7.19
C ILE A 292 -18.14 -14.35 -6.94
N PHE A 293 -18.65 -13.14 -7.20
CA PHE A 293 -17.90 -11.91 -6.93
C PHE A 293 -17.56 -11.75 -5.45
N SER A 294 -18.50 -12.05 -4.55
CA SER A 294 -18.28 -11.96 -3.10
C SER A 294 -17.13 -12.87 -2.66
N ILE A 295 -17.12 -14.13 -3.12
CA ILE A 295 -16.02 -15.07 -2.85
C ILE A 295 -14.69 -14.51 -3.39
N THR A 296 -14.67 -14.00 -4.63
CA THR A 296 -13.46 -13.40 -5.22
C THR A 296 -12.96 -12.18 -4.42
N ALA A 297 -13.86 -11.29 -4.00
CA ALA A 297 -13.52 -10.11 -3.22
C ALA A 297 -13.02 -10.49 -1.81
N ILE A 298 -13.67 -11.45 -1.13
CA ILE A 298 -13.25 -11.95 0.19
C ILE A 298 -11.86 -12.58 0.12
N ILE A 299 -11.56 -13.40 -0.90
CA ILE A 299 -10.23 -14.01 -1.08
C ILE A 299 -9.18 -12.93 -1.35
N GLY A 300 -9.45 -12.01 -2.29
CA GLY A 300 -8.50 -10.96 -2.66
C GLY A 300 -8.20 -9.97 -1.53
N LEU A 301 -9.24 -9.43 -0.89
CA LEU A 301 -9.10 -8.52 0.25
C LEU A 301 -8.52 -9.23 1.47
N GLY A 302 -8.94 -10.48 1.73
CA GLY A 302 -8.44 -11.28 2.84
C GLY A 302 -6.95 -11.57 2.75
N LEU A 303 -6.44 -11.93 1.56
CA LEU A 303 -5.00 -12.15 1.35
C LEU A 303 -4.19 -10.88 1.65
N VAL A 304 -4.63 -9.73 1.14
CA VAL A 304 -3.95 -8.45 1.36
C VAL A 304 -4.03 -8.02 2.83
N ALA A 305 -5.16 -8.26 3.51
CA ALA A 305 -5.35 -7.89 4.92
C ALA A 305 -4.46 -8.72 5.87
N ILE A 306 -4.24 -10.00 5.55
CA ILE A 306 -3.32 -10.88 6.30
C ILE A 306 -1.87 -10.37 6.22
N GLU A 307 -1.49 -9.78 5.10
CA GLU A 307 -0.14 -9.27 4.85
C GLU A 307 0.05 -7.80 5.24
N GLU A 308 -1.02 -7.06 5.56
CA GLU A 308 -1.00 -5.61 5.82
C GLU A 308 0.03 -5.16 6.87
N ARG A 309 0.27 -6.01 7.88
CA ARG A 309 1.14 -5.72 9.03
C ARG A 309 2.40 -6.60 8.98
N PRO A 310 3.57 -6.09 8.56
CA PRO A 310 4.78 -6.91 8.32
C PRO A 310 5.25 -7.73 9.53
N PHE A 311 4.96 -7.29 10.75
CA PHE A 311 5.42 -7.93 11.99
C PHE A 311 4.30 -8.66 12.76
N SER A 312 3.06 -8.66 12.26
CA SER A 312 1.93 -9.34 12.93
C SER A 312 1.68 -10.75 12.38
N PRO A 313 1.47 -11.78 13.22
CA PRO A 313 1.14 -13.12 12.75
C PRO A 313 -0.13 -13.13 11.87
N PRO A 314 -0.26 -14.04 10.89
CA PRO A 314 0.51 -15.29 10.73
C PRO A 314 1.70 -15.24 9.76
N LEU A 315 1.87 -14.17 8.97
CA LEU A 315 2.94 -14.05 7.96
C LEU A 315 4.05 -13.08 8.39
N ASP A 316 4.35 -13.03 9.70
CA ASP A 316 5.24 -12.03 10.28
C ASP A 316 6.73 -12.26 9.96
N VAL A 317 7.40 -11.15 9.64
CA VAL A 317 8.86 -11.04 9.60
C VAL A 317 9.41 -11.30 10.99
N LYS A 318 10.11 -12.43 11.16
CA LYS A 318 10.72 -12.82 12.44
C LYS A 318 12.00 -12.02 12.72
N PRO A 319 12.33 -11.75 13.99
CA PRO A 319 13.60 -11.14 14.38
C PRO A 319 14.81 -12.08 14.28
N SER A 320 14.69 -13.23 13.61
CA SER A 320 15.75 -14.26 13.61
C SER A 320 17.12 -13.77 13.14
N PRO A 321 17.27 -12.88 12.12
CA PRO A 321 18.60 -12.37 11.75
C PRO A 321 19.31 -11.61 12.89
N ILE A 322 18.56 -10.98 13.80
CA ILE A 322 19.08 -10.32 15.00
C ILE A 322 19.29 -11.35 16.13
N GLY A 323 18.40 -12.35 16.23
CA GLY A 323 18.52 -13.48 17.16
C GLY A 323 19.74 -14.37 16.94
N ASP A 324 20.14 -14.57 15.68
CA ASP A 324 21.29 -15.40 15.33
C ASP A 324 22.62 -14.73 15.74
N VAL A 325 22.68 -13.39 15.78
CA VAL A 325 23.82 -12.63 16.37
C VAL A 325 24.08 -13.03 17.83
N VAL A 326 23.02 -13.24 18.62
CA VAL A 326 23.15 -13.65 20.04
C VAL A 326 23.73 -15.06 20.17
N ARG A 327 23.50 -15.93 19.18
CA ARG A 327 23.98 -17.32 19.15
C ARG A 327 25.40 -17.44 18.63
N GLU A 328 25.75 -16.66 17.61
CA GLU A 328 26.98 -16.80 16.84
C GLU A 328 28.11 -15.88 17.33
N VAL A 329 27.81 -14.71 17.92
CA VAL A 329 28.83 -13.83 18.50
C VAL A 329 29.26 -14.37 19.86
N PRO A 330 30.53 -14.76 20.08
CA PRO A 330 30.96 -15.42 21.31
C PRO A 330 30.72 -14.57 22.57
N ALA A 331 30.45 -15.25 23.69
CA ALA A 331 30.60 -14.68 25.03
C ALA A 331 32.03 -14.13 25.20
N GLY A 332 32.16 -12.98 25.85
CA GLY A 332 33.43 -12.29 26.12
C GLY A 332 33.58 -12.02 27.60
#